data_AF-V5IA14-F1
#
_entry.id   AF-V5IA14-F1
#
_cell.length_a   1.000
_cell.length_b   1.000
_cell.length_c   1.000
_cell.angle_alpha   90.00
_cell.angle_beta   90.00
_cell.angle_gamma   90.00
#
_symmetry.space_group_name_H-M   'P 1'
#
loop_
_entity.id
_entity.type
_entity.pdbx_description
1 polymer ?
#
loop_
_entity_poly.entity_id
_entity_poly.type
_entity_poly.pdbx_seq_one_letter_code
_entity_poly.pdbx_strand_id
1 'polypeptide(L)'
;STCQANVNIPEIPITKFEDNFTPTITEKLPDSEQYLAVLEEKLRKIKNDPRVLAQLAAKKADCMQQLLTGAVHIEEEIIELDVPISNSQILRTIAPQKQALNQGEIVELVKYDQLKDDDSDSEVNKDCSTNCNP
;
A
#
# COMPACT_ATOMS: atom_id res chain seq x y z
N SER A 1 11.70 45.67 8.58
CA SER A 1 10.43 45.52 9.28
C SER A 1 10.22 44.07 9.65
N THR A 2 10.12 43.79 10.94
CA THR A 2 9.94 42.45 11.49
C THR A 2 8.46 42.21 11.69
N CYS A 3 7.87 41.24 11.01
CA CYS A 3 6.53 40.77 11.31
C CYS A 3 6.67 39.62 12.33
N GLN A 4 6.65 39.94 13.62
CA GLN A 4 6.40 38.96 14.67
C GLN A 4 4.89 38.90 14.90
N ALA A 5 4.26 37.80 14.49
CA ALA A 5 2.92 37.47 14.95
C ALA A 5 3.07 36.67 16.24
N ASN A 6 2.94 37.33 17.40
CA ASN A 6 2.77 36.65 18.67
C ASN A 6 1.38 36.01 18.70
N VAL A 7 1.29 34.77 18.24
CA VAL A 7 0.08 33.96 18.42
C VAL A 7 0.15 33.37 19.83
N ASN A 8 -0.56 33.99 20.76
CA ASN A 8 -0.82 33.39 22.07
C ASN A 8 -1.87 32.30 21.88
N ILE A 9 -1.43 31.07 21.61
CA ILE A 9 -2.31 29.90 21.56
C ILE A 9 -2.52 29.48 23.02
N PRO A 10 -3.74 29.57 23.58
CA PRO A 10 -4.01 28.99 24.88
C PRO A 10 -3.72 27.48 24.81
N GLU A 11 -2.81 27.00 25.66
CA GLU A 11 -2.52 25.58 25.86
C GLU A 11 -3.73 24.90 26.49
N ILE A 12 -4.74 24.59 25.68
CA ILE A 12 -5.80 23.67 26.07
C ILE A 12 -5.19 22.27 25.91
N PRO A 13 -4.98 21.50 26.99
CA PRO A 13 -4.52 20.13 26.86
C PRO A 13 -5.57 19.36 26.05
N ILE A 14 -5.19 18.92 24.85
CA ILE A 14 -6.01 18.04 24.03
C ILE A 14 -6.05 16.69 24.76
N THR A 15 -6.99 16.55 25.68
CA THR A 15 -7.13 15.34 26.51
C THR A 15 -7.82 14.20 25.76
N LYS A 16 -8.55 14.53 24.68
CA LYS A 16 -9.31 13.57 23.86
C LYS A 16 -9.41 14.06 22.42
N PHE A 17 -9.32 13.13 21.49
CA PHE A 17 -9.57 13.35 20.08
C PHE A 17 -11.09 13.42 19.83
N GLU A 18 -11.54 14.27 18.91
CA GLU A 18 -12.98 14.49 18.65
C GLU A 18 -13.67 13.23 18.11
N ASP A 19 -12.93 12.37 17.40
CA ASP A 19 -13.41 11.09 16.87
C ASP A 19 -12.80 9.92 17.65
N ASN A 20 -13.32 9.68 18.85
CA ASN A 20 -13.07 8.41 19.51
C ASN A 20 -13.91 7.39 18.76
N PHE A 21 -13.34 6.67 17.79
CA PHE A 21 -13.95 5.60 16.98
C PHE A 21 -14.57 4.49 17.85
N THR A 22 -15.58 4.84 18.65
CA THR A 22 -16.33 3.94 19.51
C THR A 22 -17.44 3.40 18.65
N PRO A 23 -17.36 2.14 18.19
CA PRO A 23 -18.38 1.59 17.34
C PRO A 23 -19.71 1.59 18.08
N THR A 24 -20.76 2.13 17.45
CA THR A 24 -22.13 2.15 17.98
C THR A 24 -22.68 0.74 18.20
N ILE A 25 -22.09 -0.25 17.54
CA ILE A 25 -22.44 -1.67 17.63
C ILE A 25 -21.33 -2.39 18.40
N THR A 26 -21.63 -2.83 19.61
CA THR A 26 -20.72 -3.61 20.46
C THR A 26 -20.89 -5.12 20.27
N GLU A 27 -21.73 -5.54 19.32
CA GLU A 27 -22.00 -6.95 19.06
C GLU A 27 -20.75 -7.62 18.50
N LYS A 28 -20.02 -8.27 19.40
CA LYS A 28 -18.89 -9.13 19.05
C LYS A 28 -19.39 -10.35 18.28
N LEU A 29 -18.58 -10.83 17.35
CA LEU A 29 -18.84 -12.12 16.71
C LEU A 29 -18.92 -13.23 17.77
N PRO A 30 -19.82 -14.22 17.59
CA PRO A 30 -20.09 -15.26 18.59
C PRO A 30 -18.86 -16.12 18.94
N ASP A 31 -17.87 -16.20 18.05
CA ASP A 31 -16.62 -16.94 18.22
C ASP A 31 -15.40 -16.03 18.45
N SER A 32 -15.58 -14.71 18.54
CA SER A 32 -14.48 -13.75 18.62
C SER A 32 -13.51 -14.03 19.77
N GLU A 33 -14.01 -14.42 20.93
CA GLU A 33 -13.17 -14.74 22.09
C GLU A 33 -12.31 -15.98 21.85
N GLN A 34 -12.88 -17.01 21.23
CA GLN A 34 -12.16 -18.22 20.88
C GLN A 34 -11.09 -17.93 19.81
N TYR A 35 -11.45 -17.15 18.80
CA TYR A 35 -10.52 -16.75 17.74
C TYR A 35 -9.34 -15.94 18.31
N LEU A 36 -9.61 -14.97 19.18
CA LEU A 36 -8.57 -14.17 19.84
C LEU A 36 -7.69 -15.05 20.73
N ALA A 37 -8.25 -15.98 21.51
CA ALA A 37 -7.46 -16.89 22.34
C ALA A 37 -6.47 -17.73 21.51
N VAL A 38 -6.91 -18.24 20.36
CA VAL A 38 -6.02 -18.99 19.43
C VAL A 38 -4.91 -18.07 18.89
N LEU A 39 -5.24 -16.83 18.54
CA LEU A 39 -4.27 -15.88 18.03
C LEU A 39 -3.23 -15.51 19.10
N GLU A 40 -3.67 -15.23 20.32
CA GLU A 40 -2.81 -14.94 21.46
C GLU A 40 -1.90 -16.12 21.81
N GLU A 41 -2.40 -17.34 21.75
CA GLU A 41 -1.59 -18.54 21.96
C GLU A 41 -0.50 -18.68 20.89
N LYS A 42 -0.84 -18.49 19.62
CA LYS A 42 0.12 -18.50 18.50
C LYS A 42 1.16 -17.40 18.66
N LEU A 43 0.73 -16.19 19.00
CA LEU A 43 1.63 -15.06 19.27
C LEU A 43 2.56 -15.37 20.44
N ARG A 44 2.05 -15.95 21.53
CA ARG A 44 2.87 -16.34 22.68
C ARG A 44 3.93 -17.37 22.29
N LYS A 45 3.61 -18.33 21.42
CA LYS A 45 4.60 -19.31 20.92
C LYS A 45 5.72 -18.62 20.14
N ILE A 46 5.37 -17.75 19.19
CA ILE A 46 6.34 -17.04 18.35
C ILE A 46 7.19 -16.07 19.19
N LYS A 47 6.58 -15.31 20.11
CA LYS A 47 7.29 -14.36 20.97
C LYS A 47 8.30 -15.02 21.91
N ASN A 48 8.11 -16.29 22.25
CA ASN A 48 9.01 -17.04 23.10
C ASN A 48 9.91 -18.01 22.32
N ASP A 49 9.82 -18.05 20.99
CA ASP A 49 10.67 -18.88 20.16
C ASP A 49 12.06 -18.23 20.02
N PRO A 50 13.11 -18.80 20.65
CA PRO A 50 14.45 -18.21 20.63
C PRO A 50 15.05 -18.15 19.22
N ARG A 51 14.64 -19.04 18.31
CA ARG A 51 15.12 -19.04 16.93
C ARG A 51 14.57 -17.85 16.16
N VAL A 52 13.26 -17.56 16.31
CA VAL A 52 12.62 -16.41 15.68
C VAL A 52 13.20 -15.11 16.23
N LEU A 53 13.39 -15.02 17.55
CA LEU A 53 14.02 -13.84 18.17
C LEU A 53 15.45 -13.63 17.69
N ALA A 54 16.25 -14.69 17.58
CA ALA A 54 17.61 -14.61 17.05
C ALA A 54 17.63 -14.18 15.58
N GLN A 55 16.74 -14.73 14.74
CA GLN A 55 16.60 -14.32 13.34
C GLN A 55 16.17 -12.86 13.21
N LEU A 56 15.22 -12.40 14.02
CA LEU A 56 14.76 -11.02 14.03
C LEU A 56 15.88 -10.06 14.46
N ALA A 57 16.63 -10.42 15.50
CA ALA A 57 17.77 -9.64 15.95
C ALA A 57 18.88 -9.55 14.88
N ALA A 58 19.19 -10.67 14.23
CA ALA A 58 20.15 -10.72 13.13
C ALA A 58 19.70 -9.83 11.97
N LYS A 59 18.46 -9.96 11.50
CA LYS A 59 17.90 -9.14 10.42
C LYS A 59 17.89 -7.65 10.76
N LYS A 60 17.59 -7.29 12.01
CA LYS A 60 17.64 -5.90 12.48
C LYS A 60 19.07 -5.36 12.43
N ALA A 61 20.06 -6.15 12.89
CA ALA A 61 21.47 -5.77 12.84
C ALA A 61 21.96 -5.62 11.40
N ASP A 62 21.65 -6.57 10.53
CA ASP A 62 21.99 -6.53 9.10
C ASP A 62 21.40 -5.30 8.41
N CYS A 63 20.10 -5.03 8.63
CA CYS A 63 19.41 -3.86 8.07
C CYS A 63 20.05 -2.55 8.55
N MET A 64 20.35 -2.44 9.85
CA MET A 64 21.03 -1.27 10.40
C MET A 64 22.42 -1.09 9.81
N GLN A 65 23.18 -2.18 9.67
CA GLN A 65 24.50 -2.14 9.04
C GLN A 65 24.40 -1.67 7.59
N GLN A 66 23.45 -2.19 6.80
CA GLN A 66 23.23 -1.76 5.42
C GLN A 66 22.90 -0.25 5.34
N LEU A 67 22.00 0.24 6.21
CA LEU A 67 21.65 1.67 6.28
C LEU A 67 22.86 2.56 6.60
N LEU A 68 23.70 2.14 7.56
CA LEU A 68 24.87 2.92 7.98
C LEU A 68 26.01 2.89 6.96
N THR A 69 26.18 1.76 6.27
CA THR A 69 27.23 1.59 5.26
C THR A 69 26.84 2.15 3.89
N GLY A 70 25.59 2.60 3.71
CA GLY A 70 25.07 3.01 2.40
C GLY A 70 25.03 1.86 1.38
N ALA A 71 25.22 0.61 1.84
CA ALA A 71 25.18 -0.59 1.02
C ALA A 71 23.75 -1.15 0.88
N VAL A 72 22.74 -0.41 1.35
CA VAL A 72 21.39 -0.68 0.88
C VAL A 72 21.36 -0.27 -0.57
N HIS A 73 21.31 -1.26 -1.47
CA HIS A 73 20.65 -1.09 -2.75
C HIS A 73 19.15 -0.96 -2.45
N ILE A 74 18.75 0.12 -1.74
CA ILE A 74 17.42 0.64 -2.00
C ILE A 74 17.64 1.19 -3.38
N GLU A 75 17.25 0.41 -4.38
CA GLU A 75 17.32 0.84 -5.76
C GLU A 75 16.72 2.24 -5.76
N GLU A 76 17.55 3.26 -6.01
CA GLU A 76 17.10 4.65 -5.97
C GLU A 76 15.89 4.82 -6.91
N GLU A 77 15.83 3.96 -7.93
CA GLU A 77 14.69 3.66 -8.81
C GLU A 77 13.39 3.31 -8.05
N ILE A 78 13.39 2.44 -7.03
CA ILE A 78 12.17 2.11 -6.25
C ILE A 78 11.71 3.33 -5.43
N ILE A 79 12.64 4.08 -4.83
CA ILE A 79 12.28 5.32 -4.11
C ILE A 79 11.74 6.37 -5.09
N GLU A 80 12.32 6.47 -6.28
CA GLU A 80 11.90 7.40 -7.34
C GLU A 80 10.51 7.05 -7.87
N LEU A 81 10.20 5.76 -8.02
CA LEU A 81 8.89 5.28 -8.47
C LEU A 81 7.75 5.59 -7.49
N ASP A 82 8.05 5.66 -6.19
CA ASP A 82 7.11 5.99 -5.12
C ASP A 82 6.92 7.51 -4.90
N VAL A 83 7.64 8.37 -5.61
CA VAL A 83 7.48 9.83 -5.49
C VAL A 83 6.13 10.26 -6.07
N PRO A 84 5.23 10.85 -5.25
CA PRO A 84 3.97 11.38 -5.76
C PRO A 84 4.21 12.61 -6.64
N ILE A 85 3.63 12.61 -7.85
CA ILE A 85 3.85 13.65 -8.86
C ILE A 85 3.18 14.99 -8.49
N SER A 86 2.16 14.98 -7.60
CA SER A 86 1.56 16.20 -7.02
C SER A 86 0.88 15.93 -5.68
N ASN A 87 1.30 16.64 -4.62
CA ASN A 87 0.82 16.45 -3.24
C ASN A 87 -0.15 17.55 -2.79
N SER A 88 -1.29 17.72 -3.45
CA SER A 88 -2.35 18.59 -2.91
C SER A 88 -3.23 17.82 -1.92
N GLN A 89 -3.05 18.09 -0.62
CA GLN A 89 -3.88 17.50 0.43
C GLN A 89 -5.36 17.88 0.29
N ILE A 90 -5.64 19.09 -0.21
CA ILE A 90 -7.02 19.54 -0.45
C ILE A 90 -7.68 18.69 -1.54
N LEU A 91 -6.98 18.42 -2.65
CA LEU A 91 -7.51 17.58 -3.73
C LEU A 91 -7.72 16.13 -3.29
N ARG A 92 -6.85 15.60 -2.42
CA ARG A 92 -7.03 14.27 -1.81
C ARG A 92 -8.37 14.16 -1.09
N THR A 93 -8.76 15.20 -0.36
CA THR A 93 -10.00 15.23 0.41
C THR A 93 -11.24 15.44 -0.46
N ILE A 94 -11.18 16.34 -1.45
CA ILE A 94 -12.37 16.73 -2.23
C ILE A 94 -12.55 15.96 -3.55
N ALA A 95 -11.50 15.33 -4.06
CA ALA A 95 -11.53 14.57 -5.31
C ALA A 95 -10.49 13.43 -5.29
N PRO A 96 -10.72 12.34 -4.53
CA PRO A 96 -9.80 11.20 -4.43
C PRO A 96 -9.47 10.58 -5.79
N GLN A 97 -10.42 10.59 -6.73
CA GLN A 97 -10.22 10.13 -8.11
C GLN A 97 -9.24 10.98 -8.93
N LYS A 98 -8.89 12.18 -8.45
CA LYS A 98 -7.87 13.07 -9.03
C LYS A 98 -6.54 13.02 -8.28
N GLN A 99 -6.37 12.05 -7.39
CA GLN A 99 -5.09 11.84 -6.73
C GLN A 99 -3.99 11.63 -7.77
N ALA A 100 -2.85 12.31 -7.59
CA ALA A 100 -1.72 12.16 -8.50
C ALA A 100 -1.15 10.74 -8.34
N LEU A 101 -1.11 10.01 -9.45
CA LEU A 101 -0.45 8.71 -9.56
C LEU A 101 1.04 8.88 -9.26
N ASN A 102 1.64 7.89 -8.61
CA ASN A 102 3.10 7.81 -8.50
C ASN A 102 3.70 7.37 -9.85
N GLN A 103 5.02 7.48 -10.00
CA GLN A 103 5.66 7.20 -11.29
C GLN A 103 5.53 5.71 -11.67
N GLY A 104 5.55 4.80 -10.69
CA GLY A 104 5.34 3.36 -10.91
C GLY A 104 3.95 3.02 -11.46
N GLU A 105 2.92 3.63 -10.91
CA GLU A 105 1.52 3.46 -11.35
C GLU A 105 1.32 3.95 -12.78
N ILE A 106 1.99 5.03 -13.19
CA ILE A 106 1.94 5.51 -14.59
C ILE A 106 2.55 4.49 -15.54
N VAL A 107 3.72 3.94 -15.20
CA VAL A 107 4.38 2.91 -16.03
C VAL A 107 3.46 1.71 -16.23
N GLU A 108 2.77 1.29 -15.17
CA GLU A 108 1.83 0.18 -15.23
C GLU A 108 0.61 0.52 -16.10
N LEU A 109 0.02 1.71 -15.97
CA LEU A 109 -1.10 2.12 -16.84
C LEU A 109 -0.72 2.20 -18.32
N VAL A 110 0.44 2.78 -18.64
CA VAL A 110 0.94 2.91 -20.02
C VAL A 110 1.17 1.54 -20.67
N LYS A 111 1.56 0.54 -19.88
CA LYS A 111 1.72 -0.84 -20.36
C LYS A 111 0.39 -1.44 -20.85
N TYR A 112 -0.72 -1.11 -20.22
CA TYR A 112 -2.05 -1.62 -20.56
C TYR A 112 -2.82 -0.75 -21.56
N ASP A 113 -2.38 0.49 -21.81
CA ASP A 113 -2.95 1.40 -22.82
C ASP A 113 -2.55 1.01 -24.26
N GLN A 114 -1.55 0.14 -24.40
CA GLN A 114 -1.17 -0.43 -25.69
C GLN A 114 -2.23 -1.47 -26.11
N LEU A 115 -3.03 -1.16 -27.13
CA LEU A 115 -3.76 -2.21 -27.86
C LEU A 115 -2.72 -3.16 -28.45
N LYS A 116 -2.66 -4.39 -27.95
CA LYS A 116 -1.98 -5.46 -28.69
C LYS A 116 -2.84 -5.75 -29.91
N ASP A 117 -2.24 -5.64 -31.09
CA ASP A 117 -2.80 -6.24 -32.30
C ASP A 117 -2.61 -7.77 -32.22
N ASP A 118 -3.26 -8.43 -31.26
CA ASP A 118 -3.30 -9.89 -31.14
C ASP A 118 -4.33 -10.50 -32.12
N ASP A 119 -4.49 -9.89 -33.31
CA ASP A 119 -5.26 -10.41 -34.44
C ASP A 119 -4.38 -10.42 -35.71
N SER A 120 -3.41 -11.34 -35.77
CA SER A 120 -2.95 -11.91 -37.05
C SER A 120 -2.26 -13.27 -36.89
N ASP A 121 -3.00 -14.29 -37.32
CA ASP A 121 -2.57 -15.53 -38.01
C ASP A 121 -2.04 -16.75 -37.24
N SER A 122 -2.95 -17.69 -37.03
CA SER A 122 -2.73 -19.08 -37.47
C SER A 122 -4.03 -19.64 -38.08
N GLU A 123 -4.03 -19.74 -39.41
CA GLU A 123 -5.11 -20.21 -40.26
C GLU A 123 -5.54 -21.68 -39.98
N VAL A 124 -6.82 -22.01 -40.24
CA VAL A 124 -7.26 -22.95 -41.30
C VAL A 124 -8.75 -23.26 -41.12
N ASN A 125 -9.49 -22.94 -42.18
CA ASN A 125 -10.89 -23.29 -42.44
C ASN A 125 -11.22 -24.79 -42.24
N LYS A 126 -12.41 -25.08 -41.69
CA LYS A 126 -13.16 -26.30 -42.02
C LYS A 126 -14.68 -26.07 -41.96
N ASP A 127 -15.21 -25.72 -43.14
CA ASP A 127 -16.50 -26.03 -43.74
C ASP A 127 -17.80 -25.98 -42.91
N CYS A 128 -18.68 -25.02 -43.24
CA CYS A 128 -20.08 -25.33 -43.55
C CYS A 128 -20.76 -24.17 -44.31
N SER A 129 -20.87 -24.27 -45.64
CA SER A 129 -22.15 -24.08 -46.35
C SER A 129 -21.96 -24.27 -47.86
N THR A 130 -22.78 -25.17 -48.39
CA THR A 130 -22.85 -25.60 -49.77
C THR A 130 -23.38 -24.51 -50.73
N ASN A 131 -22.66 -24.36 -51.85
CA ASN A 131 -23.15 -24.30 -53.23
C ASN A 131 -23.69 -23.01 -53.90
N CYS A 132 -23.22 -22.91 -55.17
CA CYS A 132 -23.75 -22.29 -56.41
C CYS A 132 -23.38 -20.81 -56.67
N ASN A 133 -22.45 -20.44 -57.59
CA ASN A 133 -22.23 -20.70 -59.05
C ASN A 133 -23.13 -19.82 -59.96
N PRO A 134 -22.74 -19.45 -61.19
CA PRO A 134 -21.42 -19.28 -61.82
C PRO A 134 -20.94 -17.82 -61.93
#